data_AF-A0A925E3C3-F1
#
_entry.id   AF-A0A925E3C3-F1
#
_cell.length_a   1.000
_cell.length_b   1.000
_cell.length_c   1.000
_cell.angle_alpha   90.00
_cell.angle_beta   90.00
_cell.angle_gamma   90.00
#
_symmetry.space_group_name_H-M   'P 1'
#
loop_
_entity.id
_entity.type
_entity.pdbx_description
1 polymer ?
#
loop_
_entity_poly.entity_id
_entity_poly.type
_entity_poly.pdbx_seq_one_letter_code
_entity_poly.pdbx_strand_id
1 'polypeptide(L)'
;ALMERNFAAFSEVVEYDSNLMHAVMMTSRPPLFYWLPPTLAIMEQIRQWRDSGLHVCYTLDAGPNVHCICAAQDADEVKAGLAKLTGVEQVRSATVGGAAYLVDITEG
;
A
#
# COMPACT_ATOMS: atom_id res chain seq x y z
N ALA A 1 -3.78 -1.58 -18.00
CA ALA A 1 -3.84 -1.02 -16.62
C ALA A 1 -3.29 0.41 -16.51
N LEU A 2 -1.97 0.62 -16.40
CA LEU A 2 -1.41 1.98 -16.17
C LEU A 2 -1.66 2.97 -17.32
N MET A 3 -1.34 2.59 -18.57
CA MET A 3 -1.53 3.47 -19.75
C MET A 3 -3.01 3.83 -19.96
N GLU A 4 -3.91 2.92 -19.59
CA GLU A 4 -5.36 3.06 -19.73
C GLU A 4 -6.02 3.68 -18.50
N ARG A 5 -5.25 3.97 -17.44
CA ARG A 5 -5.75 4.43 -16.14
C ARG A 5 -6.86 3.54 -15.56
N ASN A 6 -6.79 2.25 -15.83
CA ASN A 6 -7.72 1.27 -15.29
C ASN A 6 -7.29 0.86 -13.89
N PHE A 7 -7.89 1.49 -12.87
CA PHE A 7 -7.56 1.24 -11.47
C PHE A 7 -7.90 -0.19 -11.03
N ALA A 8 -9.02 -0.75 -11.48
CA ALA A 8 -9.44 -2.10 -11.10
C ALA A 8 -8.41 -3.16 -11.54
N ALA A 9 -8.01 -3.11 -12.82
CA ALA A 9 -6.97 -4.00 -13.33
C ALA A 9 -5.60 -3.74 -12.67
N PHE A 10 -5.32 -2.49 -12.28
CA PHE A 10 -4.10 -2.16 -11.54
C PHE A 10 -4.11 -2.74 -10.13
N SER A 11 -5.20 -2.58 -9.37
CA SER A 11 -5.30 -3.05 -7.99
C SER A 11 -5.20 -4.57 -7.88
N GLU A 12 -5.79 -5.30 -8.83
CA GLU A 12 -5.69 -6.76 -8.89
C GLU A 12 -4.24 -7.23 -9.03
N VAL A 13 -3.49 -6.63 -9.95
CA VAL A 13 -2.09 -7.00 -10.20
C VAL A 13 -1.20 -6.64 -9.00
N VAL A 14 -1.38 -5.46 -8.41
CA VAL A 14 -0.59 -4.99 -7.27
C VAL A 14 -0.78 -5.89 -6.04
N GLU A 15 -2.02 -6.21 -5.69
CA GLU A 15 -2.29 -7.07 -4.54
C GLU A 15 -1.84 -8.51 -4.78
N TYR A 16 -2.03 -9.01 -6.01
CA TYR A 16 -1.58 -10.36 -6.37
C TYR A 16 -0.05 -10.50 -6.26
N ASP A 17 0.70 -9.55 -6.79
CA ASP A 17 2.17 -9.56 -6.72
C ASP A 17 2.67 -9.47 -5.27
N SER A 18 2.06 -8.58 -4.46
CA SER A 18 2.38 -8.48 -3.03
C SER A 18 2.13 -9.80 -2.29
N ASN A 19 0.98 -10.45 -2.52
CA ASN A 19 0.66 -11.73 -1.90
C ASN A 19 1.59 -12.85 -2.37
N LEU A 20 1.96 -12.86 -3.66
CA LEU A 20 2.86 -13.86 -4.23
C LEU A 20 4.26 -13.78 -3.60
N MET A 21 4.82 -12.56 -3.50
CA MET A 21 6.10 -12.33 -2.83
C MET A 21 6.04 -12.89 -1.40
N HIS A 22 5.02 -12.53 -0.62
CA HIS A 22 4.88 -12.98 0.77
C HIS A 22 4.69 -14.49 0.89
N ALA A 23 3.97 -15.14 -0.04
CA ALA A 23 3.83 -16.58 -0.07
C ALA A 23 5.17 -17.29 -0.30
N VAL A 24 6.01 -16.77 -1.21
CA VAL A 24 7.38 -17.28 -1.43
C VAL A 24 8.20 -17.15 -0.15
N MET A 25 8.12 -16.00 0.52
CA MET A 25 8.88 -15.76 1.76
C MET A 25 8.44 -16.67 2.92
N MET A 26 7.13 -16.86 3.09
CA MET A 26 6.57 -17.77 4.11
C MET A 26 6.93 -19.24 3.88
N THR A 27 7.13 -19.64 2.62
CA THR A 27 7.46 -21.02 2.25
C THR A 27 8.97 -21.26 2.05
N SER A 28 9.79 -20.23 2.23
CA SER A 28 11.25 -20.32 2.14
C SER A 28 11.89 -21.06 3.34
N ARG A 29 13.20 -21.30 3.28
CA ARG A 29 13.97 -22.00 4.32
C ARG A 29 15.22 -21.19 4.70
N PRO A 30 15.30 -20.60 5.91
CA PRO A 30 14.25 -20.54 6.94
C PRO A 30 13.05 -19.68 6.50
N PRO A 31 11.83 -19.96 7.01
CA PRO A 31 10.65 -19.18 6.63
C PRO A 31 10.71 -17.75 7.19
N LEU A 32 10.17 -16.81 6.43
CA LEU A 32 10.10 -15.40 6.79
C LEU A 32 8.63 -14.93 6.81
N PHE A 33 8.23 -14.34 7.93
CA PHE A 33 6.86 -13.85 8.16
C PHE A 33 6.89 -12.34 8.36
N TYR A 34 6.52 -11.58 7.32
CA TYR A 34 6.48 -10.12 7.38
C TYR A 34 5.13 -9.58 7.89
N TRP A 35 4.04 -10.31 7.66
CA TRP A 35 2.71 -9.91 8.10
C TRP A 35 2.56 -10.05 9.61
N LEU A 36 1.96 -9.04 10.24
CA LEU A 36 1.47 -9.08 11.62
C LEU A 36 -0.07 -8.99 11.63
N PRO A 37 -0.74 -9.27 12.76
CA PRO A 37 -2.21 -9.20 12.80
C PRO A 37 -2.81 -7.87 12.33
N PRO A 38 -2.25 -6.68 12.69
CA PRO A 38 -2.74 -5.42 12.15
C PRO A 38 -2.58 -5.30 10.62
N THR A 39 -1.52 -5.87 10.06
CA THR A 39 -1.29 -5.92 8.62
C THR A 39 -2.46 -6.61 7.90
N LEU A 40 -2.86 -7.79 8.40
CA LEU A 40 -3.98 -8.55 7.83
C LEU A 40 -5.31 -7.81 7.97
N ALA A 41 -5.54 -7.14 9.11
CA ALA A 41 -6.74 -6.34 9.33
C ALA A 41 -6.83 -5.15 8.35
N ILE A 42 -5.72 -4.48 8.07
CA ILE A 42 -5.66 -3.39 7.09
C ILE A 42 -5.95 -3.92 5.67
N MET A 43 -5.34 -5.04 5.28
CA MET A 43 -5.58 -5.67 3.96
C MET A 43 -7.06 -6.02 3.77
N GLU A 44 -7.70 -6.54 4.81
CA GLU A 44 -9.13 -6.85 4.80
C GLU A 44 -10.00 -5.59 4.70
N GLN A 45 -9.68 -4.55 5.48
CA GLN A 45 -10.41 -3.29 5.42
C GLN A 45 -10.31 -2.64 4.02
N ILE A 46 -9.15 -2.73 3.36
CA ILE A 46 -8.94 -2.20 2.01
C ILE A 46 -9.79 -2.94 0.98
N ARG A 47 -9.94 -4.26 1.09
CA ARG A 47 -10.87 -5.03 0.24
C ARG A 47 -12.31 -4.56 0.42
N GLN A 48 -12.75 -4.39 1.67
CA GLN A 48 -14.11 -3.91 1.97
C GLN A 48 -14.36 -2.49 1.44
N TRP A 49 -13.38 -1.59 1.57
CA TRP A 49 -13.47 -0.25 0.99
C TRP A 49 -13.59 -0.29 -0.53
N ARG A 50 -12.81 -1.14 -1.19
CA ARG A 50 -12.91 -1.33 -2.63
C ARG A 50 -14.27 -1.86 -3.06
N ASP A 51 -14.83 -2.82 -2.33
CA ASP A 51 -16.18 -3.34 -2.59
C ASP A 51 -17.27 -2.27 -2.38
N SER A 52 -17.01 -1.28 -1.51
CA SER A 52 -17.89 -0.12 -1.30
C SER A 52 -17.68 1.03 -2.29
N GLY A 53 -16.72 0.92 -3.21
CA GLY A 53 -16.49 1.89 -4.28
C GLY A 53 -15.28 2.82 -4.10
N LEU A 54 -14.49 2.69 -3.03
CA LEU A 54 -13.24 3.44 -2.88
C LEU A 54 -12.15 2.85 -3.77
N HIS A 55 -11.44 3.68 -4.52
CA HIS A 55 -10.35 3.22 -5.37
C HIS A 55 -9.08 3.11 -4.53
N VAL A 56 -8.92 1.98 -3.84
CA VAL A 56 -7.77 1.69 -2.99
C VAL A 56 -7.31 0.23 -3.12
N CYS A 57 -6.00 0.02 -3.07
CA CYS A 57 -5.37 -1.30 -3.00
C CYS A 57 -4.17 -1.27 -2.05
N TYR A 58 -3.70 -2.45 -1.64
CA TYR A 58 -2.53 -2.59 -0.77
C TYR A 58 -1.34 -3.19 -1.51
N THR A 59 -0.14 -2.85 -1.04
CA THR A 59 1.09 -3.59 -1.26
C THR A 59 2.00 -3.48 -0.05
N LEU A 60 2.94 -4.41 0.07
CA LEU A 60 3.87 -4.54 1.18
C LEU A 60 5.22 -5.02 0.66
N ASP A 61 6.29 -4.58 1.31
CA ASP A 61 7.66 -5.04 1.06
C ASP A 61 8.07 -6.03 2.18
N ALA A 62 9.36 -6.03 2.56
CA ALA A 62 9.91 -6.86 3.62
C ALA A 62 9.60 -6.34 5.03
N GLY A 63 8.32 -6.20 5.38
CA GLY A 63 7.88 -5.79 6.71
C GLY A 63 6.36 -5.61 6.85
N PRO A 64 5.86 -5.29 8.06
CA PRO A 64 4.42 -5.24 8.32
C PRO A 64 3.72 -3.95 7.84
N ASN A 65 4.48 -2.99 7.34
CA ASN A 65 3.96 -1.69 6.89
C ASN A 65 3.16 -1.86 5.59
N VAL A 66 1.91 -1.42 5.61
CA VAL A 66 1.03 -1.46 4.44
C VAL A 66 1.13 -0.16 3.66
N HIS A 67 1.52 -0.26 2.39
CA HIS A 67 1.42 0.83 1.43
C HIS A 67 0.04 0.79 0.77
N CYS A 68 -0.73 1.85 0.96
CA CYS A 68 -2.05 2.00 0.35
C CYS A 68 -1.93 2.89 -0.89
N ILE A 69 -2.22 2.34 -2.07
CA ILE A 69 -2.28 3.11 -3.31
C ILE A 69 -3.74 3.41 -3.59
N CYS A 70 -4.09 4.67 -3.75
CA CYS A 70 -5.46 5.10 -3.99
C CYS A 70 -5.56 6.19 -5.05
N ALA A 71 -6.76 6.39 -5.59
CA ALA A 71 -7.03 7.54 -6.43
C ALA A 71 -6.99 8.84 -5.61
N ALA A 72 -6.55 9.94 -6.22
CA ALA A 72 -6.33 11.19 -5.50
C ALA A 72 -7.58 11.72 -4.79
N GLN A 73 -8.76 11.52 -5.38
CA GLN A 73 -10.03 11.93 -4.78
C GLN A 73 -10.42 11.14 -3.53
N ASP A 74 -9.89 9.92 -3.35
CA ASP A 74 -10.21 9.03 -2.23
C ASP A 74 -9.16 9.13 -1.10
N ALA A 75 -8.09 9.90 -1.29
CA ALA A 75 -6.92 9.91 -0.41
C ALA A 75 -7.23 10.35 1.03
N ASP A 76 -8.06 11.38 1.20
CA ASP A 76 -8.43 11.89 2.52
C ASP A 76 -9.30 10.88 3.29
N GLU A 77 -10.24 10.23 2.60
CA GLU A 77 -11.11 9.21 3.18
C GLU A 77 -10.31 7.98 3.59
N VAL A 78 -9.45 7.47 2.70
CA VAL A 78 -8.54 6.35 2.99
C VAL A 78 -7.64 6.67 4.17
N LYS A 79 -7.01 7.85 4.19
CA LYS A 79 -6.14 8.27 5.30
C LYS A 79 -6.88 8.32 6.63
N ALA A 80 -8.07 8.93 6.64
CA ALA A 80 -8.89 9.03 7.84
C ALA A 80 -9.40 7.66 8.31
N GLY A 81 -9.70 6.74 7.39
CA GLY A 81 -10.05 5.35 7.69
C GLY A 81 -8.90 4.59 8.32
N LEU A 82 -7.71 4.65 7.71
CA LEU A 82 -6.50 3.96 8.19
C LEU A 82 -6.12 4.40 9.61
N ALA A 83 -6.19 5.71 9.88
CA ALA A 83 -5.82 6.26 11.19
C ALA A 83 -6.74 5.80 12.34
N LYS A 84 -7.90 5.22 12.04
CA LYS A 84 -8.85 4.68 13.03
C LYS A 84 -8.62 3.19 13.31
N LEU A 85 -7.82 2.49 12.50
CA LEU A 85 -7.61 1.06 12.64
C LEU A 85 -6.67 0.76 13.82
N THR A 86 -7.02 -0.25 14.59
CA THR A 86 -6.18 -0.71 15.71
C THR A 86 -4.84 -1.24 15.20
N GLY A 87 -3.74 -0.80 15.82
CA GLY A 87 -2.38 -1.19 15.42
C GLY A 87 -1.75 -0.31 14.35
N VAL A 88 -2.45 0.71 13.86
CA VAL A 88 -1.86 1.77 13.02
C VAL A 88 -1.28 2.85 13.91
N GLU A 89 0.05 2.96 13.94
CA GLU A 89 0.74 4.00 14.72
C GLU A 89 0.79 5.35 13.98
N GLN A 90 0.97 5.31 12.65
CA GLN A 90 1.11 6.49 11.84
C GLN A 90 0.66 6.25 10.40
N VAL A 91 -0.03 7.23 9.82
CA VAL A 91 -0.36 7.26 8.40
C VAL A 91 0.43 8.38 7.73
N ARG A 92 1.31 8.02 6.80
CA ARG A 92 2.07 8.96 5.97
C ARG A 92 1.45 9.00 4.58
N SER A 93 1.42 10.19 3.99
CA SER A 93 0.82 10.41 2.67
C SER A 93 1.87 11.03 1.75
N ALA A 94 1.93 10.54 0.53
CA ALA A 94 2.75 11.08 -0.54
C ALA A 94 2.00 10.89 -1.87
N THR A 95 2.29 11.75 -2.85
CA THR A 95 1.81 11.60 -4.22
C THR A 95 2.90 10.95 -5.09
N VAL A 96 2.56 10.62 -6.33
CA VAL A 96 3.55 10.17 -7.32
C VAL A 96 4.60 11.28 -7.49
N GLY A 97 5.85 10.94 -7.19
CA GLY A 97 6.99 11.86 -7.29
C GLY A 97 7.54 12.00 -8.71
N GLY A 98 8.42 12.98 -8.88
CA GLY A 98 9.21 13.16 -10.10
C GLY A 98 10.53 12.38 -10.07
N ALA A 99 11.30 12.51 -11.15
CA ALA A 99 12.66 11.99 -11.20
C ALA A 99 13.57 12.68 -10.17
N ALA A 100 14.65 12.00 -9.78
CA ALA A 100 15.69 12.60 -8.96
C ALA A 100 16.29 13.83 -9.67
N TYR A 101 16.64 14.85 -8.88
CA TYR A 101 17.25 16.09 -9.36
C TYR A 101 18.40 16.51 -8.45
N LEU A 102 19.34 17.27 -9.00
CA LEU A 102 20.47 17.83 -8.24
C LEU A 102 19.97 19.00 -7.39
N VAL A 103 20.44 19.04 -6.14
CA VAL A 103 20.17 20.16 -5.22
C VAL A 103 21.46 20.95 -5.07
N ASP A 104 21.44 22.24 -5.44
CA ASP A 104 22.56 23.13 -5.20
C ASP A 104 22.66 23.38 -3.69
N ILE A 105 23.74 22.92 -3.07
CA ILE A 105 24.04 23.23 -1.67
C ILE A 105 24.74 24.58 -1.67
N THR A 106 24.01 25.66 -1.42
CA THR A 106 24.64 26.93 -1.06
C THR A 106 25.30 26.76 0.31
N GLU A 107 26.64 26.82 0.36
CA GLU A 107 27.38 26.93 1.62
C GLU A 107 26.86 28.16 2.38
N GLY A 108 26.48 27.95 3.64
CA GLY A 108 26.04 28.99 4.56
C GLY A 108 27.20 29.78 5.15
#